data_AF-A0A2K3LL60-F1
#
_entry.id   AF-A0A2K3LL60-F1
#
_cell.length_a   1.000
_cell.length_b   1.000
_cell.length_c   1.000
_cell.angle_alpha   90.00
_cell.angle_beta   90.00
_cell.angle_gamma   90.00
#
_symmetry.space_group_name_H-M   'P 1'
#
loop_
_entity.id
_entity.type
_entity.pdbx_description
1 polymer ?
#
loop_
_entity_poly.entity_id
_entity_poly.type
_entity_poly.pdbx_seq_one_letter_code
_entity_poly.pdbx_strand_id
1 'polypeptide(L)'
;MTTTRSLAIFILANVCLFVMISTSIAQFIIDTNGESVEEGDEYFIRPAITGNGGSFSLVLNNGSCPWNVGLDNPDLPHGLTVVFIPFVSHHDEDDVRHNRDLRIQFIASTTCGQSTDWRL
;
A
#
# COMPACT_ATOMS: atom_id res chain seq x y z
N MET A 1 20.06 -5.93 46.37
CA MET A 1 18.76 -6.54 46.02
C MET A 1 17.78 -5.55 45.41
N THR A 2 17.75 -4.27 45.84
CA THR A 2 16.91 -3.20 45.27
C THR A 2 17.35 -2.75 43.87
N THR A 3 18.66 -2.62 43.61
CA THR A 3 19.21 -2.18 42.32
C THR A 3 18.87 -3.13 41.17
N THR A 4 18.96 -4.44 41.39
CA THR A 4 18.65 -5.47 40.38
C THR A 4 17.17 -5.51 40.02
N ARG A 5 16.28 -5.30 41.00
CA ARG A 5 14.83 -5.20 40.77
C ARG A 5 14.48 -3.93 39.98
N SER A 6 15.12 -2.81 40.31
CA SER A 6 14.94 -1.55 39.58
C SER A 6 15.41 -1.66 38.13
N LEU A 7 16.55 -2.32 37.89
CA LEU A 7 17.08 -2.56 36.54
C LEU A 7 16.15 -3.46 35.71
N ALA A 8 15.63 -4.53 36.32
CA ALA A 8 14.71 -5.45 35.65
C ALA A 8 13.39 -4.77 35.25
N ILE A 9 12.85 -3.90 36.12
CA ILE A 9 11.65 -3.11 35.82
C ILE A 9 11.91 -2.15 34.66
N PHE A 10 13.06 -1.48 34.66
CA PHE A 10 13.42 -0.57 33.57
C PHE A 10 13.56 -1.29 32.23
N ILE A 11 14.24 -2.44 32.21
CA ILE A 11 14.37 -3.27 30.99
C ILE A 11 12.98 -3.73 30.52
N LEU A 12 12.14 -4.24 31.43
CA LEU A 12 10.79 -4.68 31.09
C LEU A 12 9.94 -3.56 30.51
N ALA A 13 9.99 -2.36 31.09
CA ALA A 13 9.26 -1.20 30.58
C ALA A 13 9.68 -0.81 29.16
N ASN A 14 10.99 -0.82 28.87
CA ASN A 14 11.51 -0.53 27.53
C ASN A 14 11.14 -1.63 26.52
N VAL A 15 11.18 -2.90 26.92
CA VAL A 15 10.73 -4.01 26.07
C VAL A 15 9.24 -3.88 25.76
N CYS A 16 8.41 -3.61 26.77
CA CYS A 16 6.98 -3.38 26.57
C CYS A 16 6.74 -2.20 25.62
N LEU A 17 7.44 -1.07 25.82
CA LEU A 17 7.32 0.09 24.94
C LEU A 17 7.68 -0.25 23.49
N PHE A 18 8.78 -0.97 23.28
CA PHE A 18 9.23 -1.38 21.95
C PHE A 18 8.21 -2.30 21.25
N VAL A 19 7.63 -3.25 21.99
CA VAL A 19 6.59 -4.14 21.48
C VAL A 19 5.36 -3.33 21.04
N MET A 20 4.91 -2.38 21.86
CA MET A 20 3.74 -1.55 21.54
C MET A 20 3.96 -0.71 20.27
N ILE A 21 5.13 -0.08 20.12
CA ILE A 21 5.48 0.69 18.92
C ILE A 21 5.51 -0.22 17.69
N SER A 22 6.14 -1.39 17.80
CA SER A 22 6.23 -2.35 16.69
C SER A 22 4.85 -2.80 16.22
N THR A 23 3.92 -3.06 17.16
CA THR A 23 2.54 -3.44 16.82
C THR A 23 1.73 -2.31 16.17
N SER A 24 2.09 -1.05 16.43
CA SER A 24 1.46 0.11 15.77
C SER A 24 1.92 0.24 14.33
N ILE A 25 3.23 0.15 14.08
CA ILE A 25 3.79 0.30 12.72
C ILE A 25 3.40 -0.87 11.81
N ALA A 26 3.28 -2.09 12.36
CA ALA A 26 2.81 -3.26 11.62
C ALA A 26 1.37 -3.11 11.07
N GLN A 27 0.68 -2.02 11.39
CA GLN A 27 -0.63 -1.70 10.84
C GLN A 27 -0.56 -0.89 9.55
N PHE A 28 0.58 -0.30 9.19
CA PHE A 28 0.73 0.51 7.98
C PHE A 28 1.27 -0.30 6.81
N ILE A 29 0.79 0.02 5.62
CA ILE A 29 1.38 -0.50 4.38
C ILE A 29 2.70 0.25 4.16
N ILE A 30 3.78 -0.50 3.91
CA ILE A 30 5.12 0.05 3.70
C ILE A 30 5.53 -0.15 2.23
N ASP A 31 6.11 0.89 1.63
CA ASP A 31 6.59 0.89 0.26
C ASP A 31 7.96 0.18 0.12
N THR A 32 8.55 0.22 -1.09
CA THR A 32 9.85 -0.42 -1.33
C THR A 32 11.05 0.35 -0.75
N ASN A 33 10.86 1.60 -0.34
CA ASN A 33 11.88 2.43 0.30
C ASN A 33 11.86 2.27 1.83
N GLY A 34 10.83 1.62 2.38
CA GLY A 34 10.65 1.44 3.82
C GLY A 34 9.83 2.56 4.47
N GLU A 35 9.13 3.36 3.67
CA GLU A 35 8.28 4.46 4.11
C GLU A 35 6.81 4.03 4.10
N SER A 36 5.98 4.67 4.91
CA SER A 36 4.53 4.41 4.89
C SER A 36 3.94 4.84 3.55
N VAL A 37 2.96 4.08 3.06
CA VAL A 37 2.13 4.49 1.92
C VAL A 37 1.14 5.53 2.40
N GLU A 38 1.11 6.69 1.75
CA GLU A 38 0.24 7.83 2.09
C GLU A 38 -0.99 7.89 1.16
N GLU A 39 -2.11 8.38 1.68
CA GLU A 39 -3.33 8.62 0.93
C GLU A 39 -3.11 9.65 -0.18
N GLY A 40 -3.56 9.34 -1.39
CA GLY A 40 -3.50 10.26 -2.53
C GLY A 40 -2.15 10.33 -3.25
N ASP A 41 -1.10 9.77 -2.68
CA ASP A 41 0.21 9.64 -3.32
C ASP A 41 0.23 8.53 -4.38
N GLU A 42 1.11 8.69 -5.38
CA GLU A 42 1.19 7.80 -6.53
C GLU A 42 2.21 6.67 -6.34
N TYR A 43 1.73 5.44 -6.43
CA TYR A 43 2.56 4.24 -6.24
C TYR A 43 2.48 3.30 -7.44
N PHE A 44 3.60 2.66 -7.78
CA PHE A 44 3.59 1.51 -8.68
C PHE A 44 3.34 0.22 -7.90
N ILE A 45 2.31 -0.54 -8.28
CA ILE A 45 2.15 -1.92 -7.79
C ILE A 45 2.99 -2.84 -8.68
N ARG A 46 3.96 -3.53 -8.07
CA ARG A 46 4.87 -4.45 -8.76
C ARG A 46 4.83 -5.84 -8.11
N PRO A 47 5.04 -6.92 -8.88
CA PRO A 47 5.21 -8.25 -8.31
C PRO A 47 6.37 -8.25 -7.30
N ALA A 48 6.13 -8.81 -6.10
CA ALA A 48 7.17 -8.94 -5.08
C ALA A 48 8.31 -9.87 -5.52
N ILE A 49 8.03 -10.82 -6.40
CA ILE A 49 9.00 -11.72 -7.02
C ILE A 49 9.20 -11.29 -8.46
N THR A 50 10.41 -10.86 -8.80
CA THR A 50 10.77 -10.44 -10.15
C THR A 50 10.87 -11.65 -11.10
N GLY A 51 10.59 -11.44 -12.39
CA GLY A 51 10.69 -12.47 -13.43
C GLY A 51 9.37 -13.13 -13.84
N ASN A 52 8.24 -12.76 -13.21
CA ASN A 52 6.92 -13.27 -13.56
C ASN A 52 5.92 -12.11 -13.75
N GLY A 53 5.74 -11.66 -15.00
CA GLY A 53 4.80 -10.58 -15.36
C GLY A 53 5.36 -9.16 -15.22
N GLY A 54 4.68 -8.20 -15.88
CA GLY A 54 4.98 -6.78 -15.81
C GLY A 54 4.30 -6.07 -14.63
N SER A 55 4.36 -4.75 -14.62
CA SER A 55 3.65 -3.91 -13.65
C SER A 55 2.14 -3.96 -13.86
N PHE A 56 1.36 -3.61 -12.82
CA PHE A 56 -0.09 -3.48 -12.99
C PHE A 56 -0.44 -2.33 -13.95
N SER A 57 -1.46 -2.56 -14.78
CA SER A 57 -1.93 -1.62 -15.79
C SER A 57 -3.41 -1.86 -16.11
N LEU A 58 -3.95 -1.05 -17.01
CA LEU A 58 -5.28 -1.20 -17.56
C LEU A 58 -5.18 -2.01 -18.86
N VAL A 59 -5.99 -3.06 -18.99
CA VAL A 59 -6.04 -3.94 -20.17
C VAL A 59 -7.43 -3.99 -20.78
N LEU A 60 -7.50 -3.98 -22.11
CA LEU A 60 -8.76 -4.13 -22.85
C LEU A 60 -9.09 -5.60 -23.05
N ASN A 61 -10.33 -5.97 -22.78
CA ASN A 61 -10.85 -7.28 -23.18
C ASN A 61 -11.49 -7.17 -24.57
N ASN A 62 -10.81 -7.68 -25.60
CA ASN A 62 -11.28 -7.64 -27.00
C ASN A 62 -11.68 -6.24 -27.50
N GLY A 63 -11.00 -5.19 -27.02
CA GLY A 63 -11.28 -3.80 -27.41
C GLY A 63 -12.60 -3.23 -26.85
N SER A 64 -13.25 -3.94 -25.93
CA SER A 64 -14.48 -3.51 -25.27
C SER A 64 -14.20 -2.82 -23.92
N CYS A 65 -15.06 -1.86 -23.58
CA CYS A 65 -15.11 -1.23 -22.26
C CYS A 65 -15.94 -2.09 -21.29
N PRO A 66 -15.69 -2.01 -19.97
CA PRO A 66 -14.64 -1.22 -19.31
C PRO A 66 -13.24 -1.82 -19.47
N TRP A 67 -12.21 -1.02 -19.18
CA TRP A 67 -10.85 -1.57 -19.04
C TRP A 67 -10.77 -2.38 -17.75
N ASN A 68 -10.07 -3.50 -17.80
CA ASN A 68 -9.83 -4.36 -16.65
C ASN A 68 -8.47 -4.07 -16.04
N VAL A 69 -8.32 -4.41 -14.77
CA VAL A 69 -7.01 -4.46 -14.12
C VAL A 69 -6.26 -5.68 -14.65
N GLY A 70 -5.04 -5.49 -15.13
CA GLY A 70 -4.19 -6.56 -15.64
C GLY A 70 -2.72 -6.29 -15.41
N LEU A 71 -1.88 -7.23 -15.84
CA LEU A 71 -0.43 -7.04 -15.88
C LEU A 71 -0.03 -6.61 -17.28
N ASP A 72 0.83 -5.59 -17.34
CA ASP A 72 1.35 -5.09 -18.60
C ASP A 72 2.39 -6.04 -19.21
N ASN A 73 2.73 -5.79 -20.47
CA ASN A 73 3.88 -6.42 -21.10
C ASN A 73 5.15 -6.08 -20.29
N PRO A 74 5.94 -7.06 -19.83
CA PRO A 74 7.18 -6.82 -19.08
C PRO A 74 8.22 -5.96 -19.82
N ASP A 75 8.10 -5.82 -21.14
CA ASP A 75 8.99 -4.97 -21.95
C ASP A 75 8.62 -3.47 -21.92
N LEU A 76 7.46 -3.10 -21.38
CA LEU A 76 7.07 -1.69 -21.22
C LEU A 76 7.72 -1.10 -19.96
N PRO A 77 8.32 0.11 -20.07
CA PRO A 77 9.27 0.60 -19.07
C PRO A 77 8.65 0.81 -17.69
N HIS A 78 7.38 1.23 -17.60
CA HIS A 78 6.67 1.45 -16.35
C HIS A 78 5.18 1.17 -16.55
N GLY A 79 4.54 0.51 -15.58
CA GLY A 79 3.08 0.33 -15.57
C GLY A 79 2.37 1.64 -15.23
N LEU A 80 1.09 1.56 -14.84
CA LEU A 80 0.36 2.72 -14.37
C LEU A 80 0.51 2.87 -12.84
N THR A 81 0.67 4.11 -12.39
CA THR A 81 0.60 4.42 -10.96
C THR A 81 -0.84 4.32 -10.48
N VAL A 82 -0.98 4.03 -9.18
CA VAL A 82 -2.26 4.05 -8.48
C VAL A 82 -2.19 5.01 -7.31
N VAL A 83 -3.35 5.50 -6.91
CA VAL A 83 -3.56 6.13 -5.61
C VAL A 83 -4.40 5.22 -4.72
N PHE A 84 -4.04 5.18 -3.44
CA PHE A 84 -4.80 4.50 -2.40
C PHE A 84 -5.64 5.53 -1.64
N ILE A 85 -6.94 5.26 -1.51
CA ILE A 85 -7.90 6.18 -0.88
C ILE A 85 -8.67 5.40 0.19
N PRO A 86 -8.29 5.51 1.47
CA PRO A 86 -9.05 4.94 2.58
C PRO A 86 -10.51 5.41 2.57
N PHE A 87 -11.46 4.53 2.91
CA PHE A 87 -12.87 4.94 3.02
C PHE A 87 -13.15 5.81 4.25
N VAL A 88 -12.33 5.64 5.30
CA VAL A 88 -12.36 6.45 6.50
C VAL A 88 -10.99 7.07 6.63
N SER A 89 -10.89 8.36 6.31
CA SER A 89 -9.69 9.13 6.57
C SER A 89 -9.60 9.45 8.05
N HIS A 90 -8.41 9.29 8.61
CA HIS A 90 -8.11 9.75 9.96
C HIS A 90 -7.50 11.15 9.83
N HIS A 91 -8.17 12.17 10.36
CA HIS A 91 -7.78 13.57 10.16
C HIS A 91 -6.33 13.93 10.56
N ASP A 92 -5.68 13.06 11.33
CA ASP A 92 -4.32 13.25 11.83
C ASP A 92 -3.29 12.29 11.20
N GLU A 93 -3.74 11.38 10.30
CA GLU A 93 -2.89 10.34 9.72
C GLU A 93 -3.35 10.02 8.28
N ASP A 94 -2.50 10.36 7.31
CA ASP A 94 -2.70 10.04 5.89
C ASP A 94 -2.18 8.64 5.54
N ASP A 95 -1.61 7.91 6.50
CA ASP A 95 -1.03 6.58 6.29
C ASP A 95 -2.09 5.50 5.98
N VAL A 96 -1.87 4.76 4.90
CA VAL A 96 -2.70 3.63 4.49
C VAL A 96 -2.43 2.42 5.38
N ARG A 97 -3.50 1.81 5.89
CA ARG A 97 -3.43 0.74 6.90
C ARG A 97 -3.82 -0.64 6.34
N HIS A 98 -3.14 -1.67 6.81
CA HIS A 98 -3.51 -3.07 6.63
C HIS A 98 -4.91 -3.37 7.20
N ASN A 99 -5.63 -4.30 6.58
CA ASN A 99 -6.97 -4.75 7.02
C ASN A 99 -7.99 -3.62 7.21
N ARG A 100 -7.89 -2.58 6.38
CA ARG A 100 -8.86 -1.50 6.26
C ARG A 100 -9.36 -1.42 4.84
N ASP A 101 -10.62 -1.04 4.70
CA ASP A 101 -11.24 -0.87 3.39
C ASP A 101 -10.64 0.37 2.72
N LEU A 102 -10.26 0.22 1.45
CA LEU A 102 -9.74 1.30 0.62
C LEU A 102 -10.24 1.18 -0.82
N ARG A 103 -10.20 2.29 -1.54
CA ARG A 103 -10.35 2.35 -3.00
C ARG A 103 -8.96 2.44 -3.62
N ILE A 104 -8.79 1.74 -4.74
CA ILE A 104 -7.60 1.83 -5.60
C ILE A 104 -8.04 2.42 -6.93
N GLN A 105 -7.30 3.41 -7.42
CA GLN A 105 -7.57 4.07 -8.69
C GLN A 105 -6.27 4.21 -9.49
N PHE A 106 -6.29 3.84 -10.77
CA PHE A 106 -5.16 4.17 -11.65
C PHE A 106 -5.18 5.66 -12.04
N ILE A 107 -4.01 6.30 -12.01
CA ILE A 107 -3.83 7.65 -12.55
C ILE A 107 -3.62 7.54 -14.06
N ALA A 108 -4.75 7.48 -14.79
CA ALA A 108 -4.76 7.37 -16.24
C ALA A 108 -6.06 7.91 -16.84
N SER A 109 -5.97 8.39 -18.08
CA SER A 109 -7.13 8.69 -18.91
C SER A 109 -7.37 7.55 -19.89
N THR A 110 -8.61 7.08 -20.01
CA THR A 110 -8.98 6.00 -20.91
C THR A 110 -9.92 6.48 -22.02
N THR A 111 -9.93 5.78 -23.15
CA THR A 111 -10.88 6.05 -24.25
C THR A 111 -12.32 5.70 -23.91
N CYS A 112 -12.56 4.94 -22.84
CA CYS A 112 -13.89 4.56 -22.40
C CYS A 112 -14.64 5.70 -21.70
N GLY A 113 -13.96 6.77 -21.28
CA GLY A 113 -14.59 7.87 -20.55
C GLY A 113 -15.22 7.43 -19.21
N GLN A 114 -14.71 6.34 -18.63
CA GLN A 114 -15.18 5.75 -17.38
C GLN A 114 -14.12 5.89 -16.29
N SER A 115 -14.55 5.73 -15.03
CA SER A 115 -13.65 5.71 -13.88
C SER A 115 -12.61 4.58 -14.01
N THR A 116 -11.41 4.84 -13.51
CA THR A 116 -10.30 3.89 -13.38
C THR A 116 -10.24 3.25 -11.98
N ASP A 117 -11.30 3.41 -11.18
CA ASP A 117 -11.46 2.74 -9.89
C ASP A 117 -11.58 1.23 -10.06
N TRP A 118 -10.86 0.47 -9.23
CA TRP A 118 -10.91 -0.98 -9.24
C TRP A 118 -12.22 -1.48 -8.63
N ARG A 119 -12.85 -2.47 -9.29
CA ARG A 119 -14.10 -3.12 -8.87
C ARG A 119 -14.07 -4.61 -9.20
N LEU A 120 -14.74 -5.42 -8.39
CA LEU A 120 -14.94 -6.86 -8.59
C LEU A 120 -16.35 -7.16 -9.11
#